data_AF-A0A0F9BLF0-F1
#
_entry.id   AF-A0A0F9BLF0-F1
#
_cell.length_a   1.000
_cell.length_b   1.000
_cell.length_c   1.000
_cell.angle_alpha   90.00
_cell.angle_beta   90.00
_cell.angle_gamma   90.00
#
_symmetry.space_group_name_H-M   'P 1'
#
loop_
_entity.id
_entity.type
_entity.pdbx_description
1 polymer ?
#
loop_
_entity_poly.entity_id
_entity_poly.type
_entity_poly.pdbx_seq_one_letter_code
_entity_poly.pdbx_strand_id
1 'polypeptide(L)'
;GEMMIWKTRRNLEADPRLSILVLSADLRGWAIKGRFVEFQRTGAYFDHIMGSADIRYNAYSGIRSAGVIDVLDVPRTFAFSRASLLIDSLRSRWLARRLFGNSRRESVMPLQVQEKFRRLRAAKAVAFLGASGHPECLPALAMVSAGSAGLVWDGHGAEDLTGPKPGSGIAAAVITMEPVAYQVKGDFQGWHLSLGRKLGAIEVREAYSASPPLSGKRLPGAERSGGP
;
A
#
# COMPACT_ATOMS: atom_id res chain seq x y z
N GLY A 1 -12.91 14.13 -10.59
CA GLY A 1 -12.72 12.77 -11.17
C GLY A 1 -13.17 11.69 -10.19
N GLU A 2 -13.25 10.43 -10.63
CA GLU A 2 -13.48 9.30 -9.70
C GLU A 2 -12.14 8.91 -9.07
N MET A 3 -11.96 9.23 -7.78
CA MET A 3 -10.70 8.90 -7.06
C MET A 3 -10.62 7.41 -6.70
N MET A 4 -11.77 6.75 -6.53
CA MET A 4 -11.89 5.31 -6.35
C MET A 4 -12.11 4.66 -7.71
N ILE A 5 -11.15 3.88 -8.18
CA ILE A 5 -11.24 3.29 -9.52
C ILE A 5 -12.20 2.09 -9.47
N TRP A 6 -12.84 1.77 -10.60
CA TRP A 6 -13.85 0.71 -10.79
C TRP A 6 -13.58 -0.60 -10.02
N LYS A 7 -12.31 -1.02 -9.94
CA LYS A 7 -11.89 -2.20 -9.17
C LYS A 7 -12.14 -2.05 -7.66
N THR A 8 -11.74 -0.91 -7.07
CA THR A 8 -11.94 -0.66 -5.64
C THR A 8 -13.43 -0.61 -5.33
N ARG A 9 -14.22 0.08 -6.16
CA ARG A 9 -15.67 0.11 -6.04
C ARG A 9 -16.27 -1.30 -6.03
N ARG A 10 -15.93 -2.12 -7.04
CA ARG A 10 -16.41 -3.50 -7.14
C ARG A 10 -16.02 -4.36 -5.93
N ASN A 11 -14.82 -4.16 -5.39
CA ASN A 11 -14.37 -4.88 -4.20
C ASN A 11 -15.20 -4.49 -2.97
N LEU A 12 -15.47 -3.19 -2.78
CA LEU A 12 -16.26 -2.68 -1.65
C LEU A 12 -17.74 -3.07 -1.72
N GLU A 13 -18.29 -3.17 -2.93
CA GLU A 13 -19.66 -3.67 -3.16
C GLU A 13 -19.77 -5.19 -2.91
N ALA A 14 -18.68 -5.95 -3.14
CA ALA A 14 -18.65 -7.40 -2.93
C ALA A 14 -18.32 -7.80 -1.49
N ASP A 15 -17.43 -7.07 -0.81
CA ASP A 15 -17.09 -7.24 0.60
C ASP A 15 -16.97 -5.85 1.24
N PRO A 16 -17.89 -5.45 2.13
CA PRO A 16 -17.89 -4.12 2.70
C PRO A 16 -16.78 -3.95 3.76
N ARG A 17 -16.11 -5.02 4.19
CA ARG A 17 -15.05 -4.93 5.21
C ARG A 17 -13.81 -4.29 4.61
N LEU A 18 -13.26 -3.28 5.28
CA LEU A 18 -12.08 -2.58 4.80
C LEU A 18 -11.16 -2.13 5.94
N SER A 19 -9.94 -1.76 5.54
CA SER A 19 -8.98 -1.01 6.36
C SER A 19 -8.44 0.16 5.56
N ILE A 20 -8.29 1.31 6.19
CA ILE A 20 -7.79 2.55 5.58
C ILE A 20 -6.51 2.95 6.28
N LEU A 21 -5.48 3.26 5.49
CA LEU A 21 -4.31 3.96 5.98
C LEU A 21 -4.44 5.43 5.62
N VAL A 22 -4.53 6.29 6.64
CA VAL A 22 -4.50 7.74 6.47
C VAL A 22 -3.09 8.22 6.79
N LEU A 23 -2.51 9.04 5.91
CA LEU A 23 -1.19 9.62 6.09
C LEU A 23 -1.24 11.09 5.72
N SER A 24 -0.84 11.95 6.66
CA SER A 24 -0.73 13.39 6.47
C SER A 24 0.65 13.79 5.92
N ALA A 25 0.76 15.03 5.45
CA ALA A 25 2.00 15.57 4.89
C ALA A 25 3.15 15.70 5.92
N ASP A 26 2.81 15.82 7.21
CA ASP A 26 3.75 15.80 8.33
C ASP A 26 4.11 14.39 8.82
N LEU A 27 3.77 13.36 8.04
CA LEU A 27 4.09 11.95 8.29
C LEU A 27 3.45 11.38 9.58
N ARG A 28 2.29 11.93 9.96
CA ARG A 28 1.41 11.35 10.96
C ARG A 28 0.32 10.55 10.27
N GLY A 29 -0.21 9.54 10.93
CA GLY A 29 -1.22 8.71 10.30
C GLY A 29 -1.96 7.78 11.23
N TRP A 30 -2.98 7.17 10.65
CA TRP A 30 -3.92 6.30 11.32
C TRP A 30 -4.17 5.07 10.47
N ALA A 31 -4.28 3.90 11.11
CA ALA A 31 -4.90 2.74 10.49
C ALA A 31 -6.32 2.65 11.05
N ILE A 32 -7.31 2.65 10.17
CA ILE A 32 -8.73 2.67 10.52
C ILE A 32 -9.36 1.38 10.02
N LYS A 33 -10.03 0.67 10.93
CA LYS A 33 -10.87 -0.48 10.60
C LYS A 33 -12.29 0.01 10.36
N GLY A 34 -12.86 -0.34 9.22
CA GLY A 34 -14.17 0.16 8.84
C GLY A 34 -15.02 -0.83 8.06
N ARG A 35 -16.26 -0.41 7.84
CA ARG A 35 -17.21 -1.08 6.96
C ARG A 35 -17.76 -0.06 5.97
N PHE A 36 -17.62 -0.36 4.69
CA PHE A 36 -18.23 0.42 3.63
C PHE A 36 -19.75 0.35 3.72
N VAL A 37 -20.40 1.50 3.59
CA VAL A 37 -21.86 1.63 3.66
C VAL A 37 -22.42 1.84 2.27
N GLU A 38 -22.04 2.95 1.62
CA GLU A 38 -22.59 3.33 0.33
C GLU A 38 -21.76 4.40 -0.39
N PHE A 39 -22.10 4.66 -1.65
CA PHE A 39 -21.63 5.82 -2.40
C PHE A 39 -22.75 6.85 -2.52
N GLN A 40 -22.61 7.98 -1.83
CA GLN A 40 -23.54 9.10 -1.94
C GLN A 40 -23.15 10.02 -3.09
N ARG A 41 -24.11 10.39 -3.94
CA ARG A 41 -23.93 11.33 -5.06
C ARG A 41 -24.50 12.72 -4.74
N THR A 42 -25.26 12.82 -3.66
CA THR A 42 -25.93 14.02 -3.15
C THR A 42 -26.02 13.88 -1.62
N GLY A 43 -26.27 14.98 -0.92
CA GLY A 43 -26.48 14.99 0.53
C GLY A 43 -25.26 15.48 1.32
N ALA A 44 -25.41 15.55 2.65
CA ALA A 44 -24.51 16.30 3.52
C ALA A 44 -23.02 15.95 3.37
N TYR A 45 -22.67 14.67 3.25
CA TYR A 45 -21.27 14.25 3.08
C TYR A 45 -20.70 14.63 1.70
N PHE A 46 -21.51 14.48 0.65
CA PHE A 46 -21.12 14.89 -0.71
C PHE A 46 -20.97 16.41 -0.79
N ASP A 47 -21.94 17.15 -0.28
CA ASP A 47 -21.98 18.62 -0.30
C ASP A 47 -20.83 19.20 0.53
N HIS A 48 -20.50 18.58 1.67
CA HIS A 48 -19.36 18.98 2.48
C HIS A 48 -18.03 18.84 1.73
N ILE A 49 -17.80 17.70 1.05
CA ILE A 49 -16.56 17.48 0.29
C ILE A 49 -16.49 18.43 -0.91
N MET A 50 -17.60 18.59 -1.66
CA MET A 50 -17.66 19.52 -2.79
C MET A 50 -17.48 20.99 -2.36
N GLY A 51 -17.91 21.32 -1.15
CA GLY A 51 -17.72 22.63 -0.54
C GLY A 51 -16.31 22.88 0.02
N SER A 52 -15.47 21.86 0.19
CA SER A 52 -14.11 22.02 0.73
C SER A 52 -13.21 22.86 -0.16
N ALA A 53 -12.29 23.63 0.44
CA ALA A 53 -11.37 24.50 -0.29
C ALA A 53 -10.51 23.74 -1.32
N ASP A 54 -10.16 22.48 -1.00
CA ASP A 54 -9.31 21.62 -1.83
C ASP A 54 -10.01 21.13 -3.12
N ILE A 55 -11.35 21.05 -3.11
CA ILE A 55 -12.15 20.56 -4.24
C ILE A 55 -12.83 21.73 -4.98
N ARG A 56 -13.30 22.74 -4.25
CA ARG A 56 -14.10 23.86 -4.80
C ARG A 56 -13.38 24.63 -5.91
N TYR A 57 -12.05 24.77 -5.83
CA TYR A 57 -11.26 25.58 -6.76
C TYR A 57 -10.46 24.77 -7.79
N ASN A 58 -10.57 23.44 -7.80
CA ASN A 58 -9.79 22.60 -8.72
C ASN A 58 -10.69 22.05 -9.84
N ALA A 59 -10.50 22.57 -11.06
CA ALA A 59 -11.28 22.26 -12.26
C ALA A 59 -11.31 20.78 -12.67
N TYR A 60 -10.43 19.94 -12.11
CA TYR A 60 -10.36 18.50 -12.37
C TYR A 60 -10.82 17.64 -11.17
N SER A 61 -11.14 18.28 -10.04
CA SER A 61 -11.31 17.62 -8.73
C SER A 61 -12.74 17.32 -8.31
N GLY A 62 -13.75 17.79 -9.05
CA GLY A 62 -15.15 17.50 -8.71
C GLY A 62 -15.37 16.00 -8.49
N ILE A 63 -15.75 15.62 -7.26
CA ILE A 63 -15.95 14.22 -6.91
C ILE A 63 -17.25 13.72 -7.56
N ARG A 64 -17.26 12.46 -8.02
CA ARG A 64 -18.49 11.86 -8.59
C ARG A 64 -19.42 11.30 -7.51
N SER A 65 -18.84 10.92 -6.38
CA SER A 65 -19.54 10.38 -5.23
C SER A 65 -18.62 10.45 -4.01
N ALA A 66 -19.22 10.58 -2.83
CA ALA A 66 -18.59 10.39 -1.55
C ALA A 66 -18.80 8.95 -1.09
N GLY A 67 -17.73 8.23 -0.74
CA GLY A 67 -17.83 6.93 -0.10
C GLY A 67 -18.08 7.10 1.39
N VAL A 68 -19.14 6.49 1.91
CA VAL A 68 -19.48 6.51 3.34
C VAL A 68 -18.93 5.25 4.00
N ILE A 69 -18.21 5.43 5.09
CA ILE A 69 -17.56 4.36 5.83
C ILE A 69 -17.94 4.49 7.30
N ASP A 70 -18.48 3.41 7.84
CA ASP A 70 -18.74 3.23 9.25
C ASP A 70 -17.41 2.84 9.93
N VAL A 71 -16.91 3.70 10.82
CA VAL A 71 -15.63 3.50 11.50
C VAL A 71 -15.86 2.61 12.71
N LEU A 72 -15.30 1.41 12.66
CA LEU A 72 -15.46 0.41 13.71
C LEU A 72 -14.41 0.59 14.80
N ASP A 73 -13.17 0.88 14.39
CA ASP A 73 -12.04 1.04 15.29
C ASP A 73 -10.90 1.83 14.62
N VAL A 74 -10.06 2.46 15.43
CA VAL A 74 -8.82 3.10 15.00
C VAL A 74 -7.66 2.41 15.71
N PRO A 75 -7.30 1.18 15.28
CA PRO A 75 -6.34 0.34 15.99
C PRO A 75 -4.93 0.92 16.07
N ARG A 76 -4.61 1.95 15.27
CA ARG A 76 -3.27 2.52 15.21
C ARG A 76 -3.28 4.02 15.00
N THR A 77 -2.38 4.68 15.72
CA THR A 77 -1.83 5.99 15.42
C THR A 77 -0.32 5.86 15.27
N PHE A 78 0.26 6.47 14.24
CA PHE A 78 1.71 6.44 14.04
C PHE A 78 2.22 7.81 13.59
N ALA A 79 3.49 8.05 13.87
CA ALA A 79 4.21 9.19 13.36
C ALA A 79 5.61 8.74 12.94
N PHE A 80 6.11 9.31 11.84
CA PHE A 80 7.45 9.06 11.36
C PHE A 80 8.27 10.34 11.38
N SER A 81 9.51 10.24 11.85
CA SER A 81 10.51 11.26 11.57
C SER A 81 11.13 11.00 10.20
N ARG A 82 11.55 12.05 9.49
CA ARG A 82 12.27 11.88 8.22
C ARG A 82 13.57 11.10 8.40
N ALA A 83 14.27 11.32 9.51
CA ALA A 83 15.50 10.61 9.85
C ALA A 83 15.26 9.11 10.07
N SER A 84 14.21 8.73 10.81
CA SER A 84 13.88 7.32 11.02
C SER A 84 13.55 6.61 9.71
N LEU A 85 12.77 7.24 8.82
CA LEU A 85 12.46 6.68 7.50
C LEU A 85 13.71 6.42 6.65
N LEU A 86 14.70 7.32 6.70
CA LEU A 86 15.96 7.13 5.99
C LEU A 86 16.74 5.94 6.54
N ILE A 87 16.89 5.86 7.86
CA ILE A 87 17.58 4.75 8.53
C ILE A 87 16.87 3.42 8.25
N ASP A 88 15.55 3.40 8.37
CA ASP A 88 14.74 2.20 8.16
C ASP A 88 14.74 1.74 6.70
N SER A 89 14.87 2.68 5.76
CA SER A 89 15.05 2.35 4.34
C SER A 89 16.42 1.72 4.09
N LEU A 90 17.48 2.19 4.75
CA LEU A 90 18.81 1.60 4.66
C LEU A 90 18.82 0.18 5.27
N ARG A 91 18.20 -0.01 6.43
CA ARG A 91 18.01 -1.33 7.06
C ARG A 91 17.26 -2.30 6.15
N SER A 92 16.15 -1.83 5.57
CA SER A 92 15.33 -2.61 4.66
C SER A 92 16.11 -3.01 3.40
N ARG A 93 16.95 -2.11 2.86
CA ARG A 93 17.83 -2.42 1.72
C ARG A 93 18.89 -3.45 2.06
N TRP A 94 19.49 -3.37 3.24
CA TRP A 94 20.48 -4.34 3.68
C TRP A 94 19.86 -5.74 3.82
N LEU A 95 18.71 -5.84 4.50
CA LEU A 95 18.00 -7.11 4.64
C LEU A 95 17.50 -7.65 3.28
N ALA A 96 17.00 -6.77 2.40
CA ALA A 96 16.60 -7.12 1.04
C ALA A 96 17.73 -7.80 0.25
N ARG A 97 18.95 -7.25 0.32
CA ARG A 97 20.12 -7.88 -0.32
C ARG A 97 20.45 -9.24 0.29
N ARG A 98 20.34 -9.39 1.61
CA ARG A 98 20.61 -10.65 2.31
C ARG A 98 19.60 -11.75 1.95
N LEU A 99 18.32 -11.41 1.87
CA LEU A 99 17.25 -12.38 1.61
C LEU A 99 17.09 -12.71 0.12
N PHE A 100 17.25 -11.72 -0.76
CA PHE A 100 16.92 -11.85 -2.18
C PHE A 100 18.09 -11.61 -3.14
N GLY A 101 19.29 -11.33 -2.64
CA GLY A 101 20.47 -11.00 -3.47
C GLY A 101 20.89 -12.10 -4.44
N ASN A 102 20.59 -13.36 -4.13
CA ASN A 102 20.92 -14.53 -4.96
C ASN A 102 19.71 -15.13 -5.70
N SER A 103 18.53 -14.49 -5.63
CA SER A 103 17.33 -15.04 -6.25
C SER A 103 17.40 -14.94 -7.78
N ARG A 104 17.73 -16.06 -8.44
CA ARG A 104 17.61 -16.24 -9.91
C ARG A 104 16.15 -16.41 -10.39
N ARG A 105 15.18 -15.96 -9.59
CA ARG A 105 13.76 -16.15 -9.88
C ARG A 105 13.34 -15.31 -11.08
N GLU A 106 12.34 -15.81 -11.80
CA GLU A 106 11.73 -15.12 -12.94
C GLU A 106 11.27 -13.73 -12.50
N SER A 107 11.38 -12.77 -13.41
CA SER A 107 11.16 -11.37 -13.06
C SER A 107 9.68 -11.08 -12.88
N VAL A 108 9.18 -11.09 -11.64
CA VAL A 108 7.75 -10.89 -11.35
C VAL A 108 7.33 -9.42 -11.42
N MET A 109 8.12 -8.52 -10.82
CA MET A 109 7.86 -7.08 -10.83
C MET A 109 8.61 -6.41 -11.99
N PRO A 110 7.92 -5.67 -12.88
CA PRO A 110 8.56 -4.77 -13.85
C PRO A 110 9.51 -3.76 -13.20
N LEU A 111 10.52 -3.31 -13.94
CA LEU A 111 11.46 -2.29 -13.47
C LEU A 111 10.76 -1.00 -13.01
N GLN A 112 9.68 -0.60 -13.67
CA GLN A 112 8.89 0.57 -13.28
C GLN A 112 8.24 0.40 -11.91
N VAL A 113 7.71 -0.78 -11.62
CA VAL A 113 7.11 -1.09 -10.30
C VAL A 113 8.19 -1.07 -9.23
N GLN A 114 9.32 -1.73 -9.50
CA GLN A 114 10.47 -1.75 -8.60
C GLN A 114 10.97 -0.33 -8.27
N GLU A 115 11.07 0.53 -9.28
CA GLU A 115 11.51 1.90 -9.14
C GLU A 115 10.59 2.70 -8.20
N LYS A 116 9.26 2.61 -8.35
CA LYS A 116 8.32 3.31 -7.47
C LYS A 116 8.39 2.81 -6.03
N PHE A 117 8.52 1.51 -5.80
CA PHE A 117 8.70 0.98 -4.45
C PHE A 117 10.03 1.43 -3.81
N ARG A 118 11.06 1.76 -4.60
CA ARG A 118 12.34 2.27 -4.08
C ARG A 118 12.31 3.77 -3.75
N ARG A 119 11.30 4.52 -4.21
CA ARG A 119 11.19 5.96 -3.90
C ARG A 119 10.85 6.16 -2.43
N LEU A 120 11.59 7.05 -1.77
CA LEU A 120 11.29 7.46 -0.39
C LEU A 120 10.05 8.35 -0.32
N ARG A 121 9.86 9.22 -1.31
CA ARG A 121 8.71 10.14 -1.39
C ARG A 121 7.51 9.45 -2.04
N ALA A 122 6.99 8.42 -1.37
CA ALA A 122 5.79 7.70 -1.78
C ALA A 122 5.07 7.17 -0.55
N ALA A 123 3.74 7.22 -0.56
CA ALA A 123 2.92 6.54 0.42
C ALA A 123 2.94 5.04 0.10
N LYS A 124 3.24 4.23 1.10
CA LYS A 124 3.32 2.77 0.97
C LYS A 124 2.64 2.12 2.14
N ALA A 125 1.91 1.06 1.85
CA ALA A 125 1.17 0.30 2.83
C ALA A 125 1.25 -1.18 2.50
N VAL A 126 1.18 -2.02 3.53
CA VAL A 126 0.87 -3.44 3.40
C VAL A 126 -0.54 -3.70 3.91
N ALA A 127 -1.21 -4.68 3.33
CA ALA A 127 -2.52 -5.14 3.77
C ALA A 127 -2.60 -6.66 3.75
N PHE A 128 -3.27 -7.23 4.75
CA PHE A 128 -3.47 -8.67 4.92
C PHE A 128 -4.80 -8.91 5.63
N LEU A 129 -5.24 -10.18 5.68
CA LEU A 129 -6.40 -10.54 6.48
C LEU A 129 -5.94 -10.87 7.91
N GLY A 130 -6.50 -10.18 8.89
CA GLY A 130 -6.26 -10.47 10.30
C GLY A 130 -6.86 -11.81 10.72
N ALA A 131 -6.60 -12.24 11.97
CA ALA A 131 -7.10 -13.50 12.49
C ALA A 131 -8.64 -13.61 12.50
N SER A 132 -9.33 -12.47 12.59
CA SER A 132 -10.81 -12.38 12.49
C SER A 132 -11.34 -12.44 11.05
N GLY A 133 -10.46 -12.52 10.05
CA GLY A 133 -10.81 -12.42 8.64
C GLY A 133 -11.13 -11.00 8.17
N HIS A 134 -11.03 -9.98 9.03
CA HIS A 134 -11.16 -8.58 8.63
C HIS A 134 -9.84 -8.07 8.03
N PRO A 135 -9.85 -7.27 6.95
CA PRO A 135 -8.64 -6.67 6.41
C PRO A 135 -7.95 -5.76 7.42
N GLU A 136 -6.62 -5.81 7.48
CA GLU A 136 -5.79 -4.92 8.28
C GLU A 136 -4.73 -4.30 7.38
N CYS A 137 -4.31 -3.07 7.69
CA CYS A 137 -3.23 -2.41 6.97
C CYS A 137 -2.18 -1.81 7.91
N LEU A 138 -0.92 -1.84 7.46
CA LEU A 138 0.20 -1.22 8.16
C LEU A 138 0.90 -0.21 7.27
N PRO A 139 1.42 0.89 7.84
CA PRO A 139 2.30 1.77 7.09
C PRO A 139 3.59 1.03 6.74
N ALA A 140 4.10 1.27 5.54
CA ALA A 140 5.31 0.64 5.04
C ALA A 140 6.17 1.64 4.27
N LEU A 141 6.30 2.86 4.79
CA LEU A 141 6.93 3.98 4.08
C LEU A 141 8.38 3.68 3.69
N ALA A 142 9.14 2.99 4.56
CA ALA A 142 10.50 2.58 4.30
C ALA A 142 10.62 1.26 3.50
N MET A 143 9.52 0.80 2.91
CA MET A 143 9.53 -0.38 2.03
C MET A 143 10.44 -0.15 0.84
N VAL A 144 11.20 -1.18 0.47
CA VAL A 144 12.08 -1.20 -0.70
C VAL A 144 11.94 -2.51 -1.46
N SER A 145 12.12 -2.44 -2.78
CA SER A 145 12.21 -3.63 -3.61
C SER A 145 13.58 -4.30 -3.52
N ALA A 146 13.55 -5.62 -3.50
CA ALA A 146 14.69 -6.52 -3.50
C ALA A 146 14.74 -7.24 -4.86
N GLY A 147 15.10 -6.47 -5.91
CA GLY A 147 14.98 -6.92 -7.29
C GLY A 147 13.52 -7.10 -7.71
N SER A 148 13.26 -8.09 -8.57
CA SER A 148 11.96 -8.33 -9.18
C SER A 148 11.01 -9.20 -8.35
N ALA A 149 11.49 -9.88 -7.30
CA ALA A 149 10.73 -10.92 -6.61
C ALA A 149 10.51 -10.66 -5.10
N GLY A 150 11.06 -9.58 -4.55
CA GLY A 150 10.99 -9.33 -3.11
C GLY A 150 10.67 -7.89 -2.76
N LEU A 151 9.98 -7.70 -1.63
CA LEU A 151 9.85 -6.42 -0.93
C LEU A 151 10.22 -6.61 0.54
N VAL A 152 10.86 -5.61 1.11
CA VAL A 152 11.20 -5.59 2.55
C VAL A 152 10.80 -4.24 3.11
N TRP A 153 10.23 -4.21 4.31
CA TRP A 153 9.84 -2.99 4.98
C TRP A 153 10.07 -3.05 6.49
N ASP A 154 10.05 -1.89 7.13
CA ASP A 154 10.10 -1.76 8.58
C ASP A 154 8.76 -2.13 9.21
N GLY A 155 8.76 -2.95 10.25
CA GLY A 155 7.55 -3.31 10.98
C GLY A 155 7.05 -2.21 11.91
N HIS A 156 7.19 -0.92 11.57
CA HIS A 156 6.69 0.16 12.42
C HIS A 156 5.17 0.09 12.50
N GLY A 157 4.64 0.13 13.72
CA GLY A 157 3.23 -0.14 13.94
C GLY A 157 2.88 -1.61 13.68
N ALA A 158 3.80 -2.57 13.88
CA ALA A 158 3.54 -4.02 13.88
C ALA A 158 3.76 -4.65 15.26
N GLU A 159 4.01 -3.84 16.30
CA GLU A 159 4.40 -4.25 17.65
C GLU A 159 3.28 -5.05 18.33
N ASP A 160 2.02 -4.60 18.22
CA ASP A 160 0.89 -5.19 18.94
C ASP A 160 -0.05 -6.04 18.07
N LEU A 161 0.28 -6.24 16.79
CA LEU A 161 -0.56 -7.10 15.95
C LEU A 161 -0.15 -8.56 16.09
N THR A 162 -1.16 -9.42 16.11
CA THR A 162 -1.02 -10.79 15.60
C THR A 162 -0.82 -10.66 14.08
N GLY A 163 0.36 -10.18 13.68
CA GLY A 163 0.67 -9.86 12.30
C GLY A 163 0.52 -11.07 11.38
N PRO A 164 0.67 -10.88 10.06
CA PRO A 164 0.55 -11.98 9.12
C PRO A 164 1.48 -13.12 9.52
N LYS A 165 0.99 -14.36 9.39
CA LYS A 165 1.82 -15.55 9.63
C LYS A 165 2.70 -15.78 8.40
N PRO A 166 3.93 -16.29 8.56
CA PRO A 166 4.73 -16.73 7.41
C PRO A 166 3.90 -17.65 6.49
N GLY A 167 3.96 -17.42 5.19
CA GLY A 167 3.16 -18.09 4.17
C GLY A 167 1.76 -17.52 3.94
N SER A 168 1.29 -16.58 4.77
CA SER A 168 -0.02 -15.94 4.52
C SER A 168 0.05 -14.95 3.36
N GLY A 169 -1.03 -14.86 2.59
CA GLY A 169 -1.17 -13.89 1.52
C GLY A 169 -1.14 -12.45 2.04
N ILE A 170 -0.34 -11.61 1.39
CA ILE A 170 -0.17 -10.20 1.72
C ILE A 170 -0.14 -9.37 0.43
N ALA A 171 -0.69 -8.16 0.50
CA ALA A 171 -0.60 -7.18 -0.57
C ALA A 171 0.22 -5.98 -0.10
N ALA A 172 0.90 -5.33 -1.04
CA ALA A 172 1.52 -4.02 -0.81
C ALA A 172 1.09 -3.05 -1.90
N ALA A 173 0.96 -1.78 -1.54
CA ALA A 173 0.64 -0.71 -2.47
C ALA A 173 1.67 0.41 -2.35
N VAL A 174 1.93 1.07 -3.48
CA VAL A 174 2.69 2.31 -3.54
C VAL A 174 1.88 3.34 -4.31
N ILE A 175 1.76 4.53 -3.72
CA ILE A 175 1.13 5.71 -4.32
C ILE A 175 2.16 6.82 -4.26
N THR A 176 2.44 7.44 -5.40
CA THR A 176 3.38 8.56 -5.50
C THR A 176 2.65 9.88 -5.67
N MET A 177 3.40 10.98 -5.68
CA MET A 177 2.83 12.31 -6.00
C MET A 177 2.54 12.47 -7.49
N GLU A 178 3.17 11.66 -8.34
CA GLU A 178 2.72 11.46 -9.72
C GLU A 178 1.44 10.61 -9.67
N PRO A 179 0.53 10.71 -10.67
CA PRO A 179 -0.71 9.92 -10.73
C PRO A 179 -0.46 8.43 -11.06
N VAL A 180 0.56 7.84 -10.47
CA VAL A 180 1.02 6.47 -10.64
C VAL A 180 0.95 5.75 -9.29
N ALA A 181 0.18 4.67 -9.27
CA ALA A 181 0.06 3.74 -8.18
C ALA A 181 0.21 2.31 -8.69
N TYR A 182 0.86 1.48 -7.89
CA TYR A 182 1.00 0.04 -8.15
C TYR A 182 0.58 -0.75 -6.93
N GLN A 183 0.04 -1.94 -7.19
CA GLN A 183 -0.26 -2.94 -6.18
C GLN A 183 0.52 -4.21 -6.50
N VAL A 184 1.08 -4.84 -5.49
CA VAL A 184 1.65 -6.18 -5.60
C VAL A 184 0.95 -7.13 -4.64
N LYS A 185 0.99 -8.42 -4.98
CA LYS A 185 0.51 -9.51 -4.11
C LYS A 185 1.59 -10.57 -4.01
N GLY A 186 1.64 -11.21 -2.84
CA GLY A 186 2.66 -12.21 -2.57
C GLY A 186 2.44 -12.91 -1.24
N ASP A 187 3.47 -13.63 -0.83
CA ASP A 187 3.48 -14.41 0.40
C ASP A 187 4.36 -13.73 1.45
N PHE A 188 3.84 -13.53 2.64
CA PHE A 188 4.61 -12.98 3.75
C PHE A 188 5.69 -14.00 4.17
N GLN A 189 6.95 -13.59 4.16
CA GLN A 189 8.10 -14.48 4.47
C GLN A 189 8.43 -14.52 5.98
N GLY A 190 7.68 -13.78 6.78
CA GLY A 190 7.93 -13.67 8.21
C GLY A 190 8.62 -12.37 8.60
N TRP A 191 8.80 -12.25 9.91
CA TRP A 191 9.47 -11.13 10.53
C TRP A 191 10.94 -11.46 10.77
N HIS A 192 11.82 -10.56 10.38
CA HIS A 192 13.26 -10.70 10.53
C HIS A 192 13.81 -9.59 11.41
N LEU A 193 14.74 -9.94 12.29
CA LEU A 193 15.46 -8.94 13.08
C LEU A 193 16.67 -8.42 12.29
N SER A 194 16.75 -7.12 12.10
CA SER A 194 17.87 -6.46 11.44
C SER A 194 18.22 -5.16 12.16
N LEU A 195 19.46 -5.06 12.64
CA LEU A 195 19.98 -3.89 13.36
C LEU A 195 19.04 -3.40 14.49
N GLY A 196 18.54 -4.34 15.29
CA GLY A 196 17.66 -4.07 16.44
C GLY A 196 16.21 -3.74 16.10
N ARG A 197 15.78 -3.83 14.83
CA ARG A 197 14.40 -3.61 14.39
C ARG A 197 13.81 -4.85 13.75
N LYS A 198 12.50 -5.02 13.90
CA LYS A 198 11.70 -6.07 13.25
C LYS A 198 11.30 -5.57 11.86
N LEU A 199 11.65 -6.32 10.83
CA LEU A 199 11.36 -6.00 9.43
C LEU A 199 10.53 -7.13 8.82
N GLY A 200 9.56 -6.77 7.99
CA GLY A 200 8.77 -7.72 7.23
C GLY A 200 9.38 -7.96 5.85
N ALA A 201 9.18 -9.16 5.31
CA ALA A 201 9.54 -9.48 3.94
C ALA A 201 8.36 -10.11 3.18
N ILE A 202 8.24 -9.77 1.89
CA ILE A 202 7.22 -10.31 0.98
C ILE A 202 7.95 -10.96 -0.19
N GLU A 203 7.60 -12.20 -0.49
CA GLU A 203 7.89 -12.82 -1.78
C GLU A 203 6.78 -12.44 -2.76
N VAL A 204 7.10 -11.63 -3.76
CA VAL A 204 6.12 -11.10 -4.71
C VAL A 204 5.78 -12.16 -5.76
N ARG A 205 4.48 -12.38 -5.97
CA ARG A 205 3.93 -13.30 -6.98
C ARG A 205 3.35 -12.57 -8.17
N GLU A 206 2.80 -11.38 -7.95
CA GLU A 206 2.07 -10.64 -8.96
C GLU A 206 2.19 -9.13 -8.74
N ALA A 207 2.22 -8.38 -9.85
CA ALA A 207 2.17 -6.93 -9.86
C ALA A 207 0.98 -6.44 -10.69
N TYR A 208 0.40 -5.32 -10.28
CA TYR A 208 -0.82 -4.75 -10.87
C TYR A 208 -0.68 -3.24 -10.98
N SER A 209 -1.21 -2.66 -12.06
CA SER A 209 -1.47 -1.23 -12.10
C SER A 209 -2.62 -0.89 -11.16
N ALA A 210 -2.46 0.15 -10.36
CA ALA A 210 -3.50 0.72 -9.52
C ALA A 210 -3.89 2.14 -9.98
N SER A 211 -3.41 2.58 -11.15
CA SER A 211 -3.76 3.87 -11.77
C SER A 211 -4.65 3.70 -13.00
N PRO A 212 -5.48 4.69 -13.34
CA PRO A 212 -6.19 4.71 -14.62
C PRO A 212 -5.21 4.75 -15.80
N PRO A 213 -5.58 4.23 -16.98
CA PRO A 213 -6.83 3.54 -17.31
C PRO A 213 -6.80 2.03 -17.01
N LEU A 214 -5.66 1.49 -16.55
CA LEU A 214 -5.42 0.05 -16.46
C LEU A 214 -5.57 -0.52 -15.04
N SER A 215 -6.41 0.10 -14.21
CA SER A 215 -6.49 -0.24 -12.80
C SER A 215 -7.01 -1.65 -12.59
N GLY A 216 -6.24 -2.43 -11.84
CA GLY A 216 -6.52 -3.84 -11.63
C GLY A 216 -5.96 -4.78 -12.69
N LYS A 217 -5.39 -4.28 -13.79
CA LYS A 217 -4.72 -5.14 -14.76
C LYS A 217 -3.39 -5.63 -14.21
N ARG A 218 -3.17 -6.94 -14.32
CA ARG A 218 -1.89 -7.57 -14.01
C ARG A 218 -0.85 -7.06 -15.00
N LEU A 219 0.31 -6.69 -14.47
CA LEU A 219 1.46 -6.30 -15.26
C LEU A 219 2.24 -7.57 -15.61
N PRO A 220 2.74 -7.69 -16.86
CA PRO A 220 3.65 -8.76 -17.20
C PRO A 220 4.91 -8.68 -16.32
N GLY A 221 5.61 -9.80 -16.17
CA GLY A 221 6.94 -9.78 -15.56
C GLY A 221 7.91 -8.89 -16.36
N ALA A 222 9.08 -8.55 -15.81
CA ALA A 222 10.07 -7.87 -16.65
C ALA A 222 10.56 -8.85 -17.73
N GLU A 223 10.31 -8.54 -19.00
CA GLU A 223 10.97 -9.21 -20.11
C GLU A 223 12.49 -9.10 -19.90
N ARG A 224 13.21 -10.21 -20.08
CA ARG A 224 14.66 -10.13 -20.26
C ARG A 224 14.84 -9.28 -21.50
N SER A 225 15.37 -8.06 -21.36
CA SER A 225 15.81 -7.28 -22.50
C SER A 225 16.73 -8.17 -23.35
N GLY A 226 16.22 -8.63 -24.49
CA GLY A 226 17.04 -9.21 -25.52
C GLY A 226 18.06 -8.16 -25.90
N GLY A 227 19.33 -8.43 -25.58
CA GLY A 227 20.42 -7.66 -26.18
C GLY A 227 20.48 -7.97 -27.67
N PRO A 228 20.80 -6.99 -28.53
CA PRO A 228 21.55 -7.30 -29.74
C PRO A 228 22.92 -7.87 -29.37
#